data_AF-A0A7S0UD93-F1
#
_entry.id   AF-A0A7S0UD93-F1
#
_cell.length_a   1.000
_cell.length_b   1.000
_cell.length_c   1.000
_cell.angle_alpha   90.00
_cell.angle_beta   90.00
_cell.angle_gamma   90.00
#
_symmetry.space_group_name_H-M   'P 1'
#
loop_
_entity.id
_entity.type
_entity.pdbx_description
1 polymer ?
#
loop_
_entity_poly.entity_id
_entity_poly.type
_entity_poly.pdbx_seq_one_letter_code
_entity_poly.pdbx_strand_id
1 'polypeptide(L)'
;WRRSPPSELGTLALDILPGLSKHAPPHQPALLQMFLSSIEHIDLQVASAVTSTLPPADSELLRSFLLDVMLYTHTSPPKDSPNDPPPLPRGMSAEGLARLEAKCQCVGDAKPFLLGRKLPVAKAVCEHLLSSEDALPILLVAVHGPHSHEVRKVGEEGLKCRLGRADLESDGVLRELFALVLGTPTQAQSAGSSEE
;
A
#
# COMPACT_ATOMS: atom_id res chain seq x y z
N TRP A 1 -3.00 26.76 1.00
CA TRP A 1 -2.05 25.86 0.35
C TRP A 1 -2.26 25.96 -1.15
N ARG A 2 -1.48 26.80 -1.85
CA ARG A 2 -1.50 26.84 -3.33
C ARG A 2 -0.95 25.49 -3.79
N ARG A 3 -1.74 24.73 -4.55
CA ARG A 3 -1.28 23.45 -5.11
C ARG A 3 -0.17 23.77 -6.12
N SER A 4 1.02 23.21 -5.91
CA SER A 4 2.09 23.24 -6.91
C SER A 4 1.55 22.70 -8.25
N PRO A 5 2.06 23.19 -9.39
CA PRO A 5 1.62 22.71 -10.69
C PRO A 5 1.82 21.19 -10.84
N PRO A 6 0.95 20.48 -11.58
CA PRO A 6 0.99 19.02 -11.71
C PRO A 6 2.34 18.46 -12.16
N SER A 7 3.06 19.19 -13.01
CA SER A 7 4.40 18.82 -13.49
C SER A 7 5.44 18.78 -12.38
N GLU A 8 5.39 19.73 -11.43
CA GLU A 8 6.30 19.75 -10.27
C GLU A 8 5.94 18.68 -9.24
N LEU A 9 4.65 18.34 -9.14
CA LEU A 9 4.19 17.26 -8.28
C LEU A 9 4.69 15.91 -8.81
N GLY A 10 4.59 15.66 -10.12
CA GLY A 10 5.07 14.42 -10.74
C GLY A 10 6.57 14.17 -10.55
N THR A 11 7.40 15.21 -10.69
CA THR A 11 8.86 15.10 -10.47
C THR A 11 9.21 14.82 -9.00
N LEU A 12 8.47 15.42 -8.06
CA LEU A 12 8.68 15.20 -6.63
C LEU A 12 8.58 13.72 -6.24
N ALA A 13 7.65 12.98 -6.86
CA ALA A 13 7.53 11.54 -6.61
C ALA A 13 8.77 10.77 -7.06
N LEU A 14 9.35 11.12 -8.21
CA LEU A 14 10.55 10.48 -8.73
C LEU A 14 11.78 10.77 -7.87
N ASP A 15 11.86 11.96 -7.27
CA ASP A 15 12.98 12.36 -6.40
C ASP A 15 12.93 11.68 -5.02
N ILE A 16 11.74 11.34 -4.53
CA ILE A 16 11.54 10.75 -3.20
C ILE A 16 11.90 9.27 -3.14
N LEU A 17 11.67 8.53 -4.23
CA LEU A 17 11.86 7.08 -4.24
C LEU A 17 13.31 6.65 -3.97
N PRO A 18 14.32 7.23 -4.63
CA PRO A 18 15.71 6.82 -4.43
C PRO A 18 16.21 7.21 -3.04
N GLY A 19 16.54 6.23 -2.20
CA GLY A 19 17.09 6.49 -0.89
C GLY A 19 16.04 6.82 0.19
N LEU A 20 14.79 6.41 -0.01
CA LEU A 20 13.75 6.51 1.01
C LEU A 20 14.20 5.95 2.38
N SER A 21 14.86 4.78 2.36
CA SER A 21 15.42 4.12 3.55
C SER A 21 16.55 4.90 4.22
N LYS A 22 17.21 5.83 3.50
CA LYS A 22 18.31 6.66 4.03
C LYS A 22 17.80 7.81 4.90
N HIS A 23 16.52 8.14 4.81
CA HIS A 23 15.91 9.18 5.64
C HIS A 23 15.55 8.63 7.02
N ALA A 24 15.64 9.50 8.03
CA ALA A 24 15.28 9.11 9.39
C ALA A 24 13.82 8.62 9.45
N PRO A 25 13.51 7.54 10.20
CA PRO A 25 12.16 7.00 10.34
C PRO A 25 11.04 8.02 10.58
N PRO A 26 11.20 9.08 11.40
CA PRO A 26 10.14 10.08 11.58
C PRO A 26 9.79 10.89 10.32
N HIS A 27 10.70 10.96 9.34
CA HIS A 27 10.50 11.71 8.10
C HIS A 27 10.00 10.85 6.95
N GLN A 28 10.22 9.53 7.00
CA GLN A 28 9.78 8.60 5.96
C GLN A 28 8.27 8.68 5.67
N PRO A 29 7.37 8.72 6.68
CA PRO A 29 5.94 8.85 6.42
C PRO A 29 5.57 10.14 5.68
N ALA A 30 6.22 11.26 6.01
CA ALA A 30 5.95 12.54 5.36
C ALA A 30 6.36 12.50 3.87
N LEU A 31 7.52 11.91 3.57
CA LEU A 31 7.98 11.69 2.19
C LEU A 31 7.02 10.79 1.41
N LEU A 32 6.58 9.69 2.00
CA LEU A 32 5.63 8.77 1.39
C LEU A 32 4.25 9.41 1.16
N GLN A 33 3.79 10.29 2.05
CA GLN A 33 2.57 11.07 1.84
C GLN A 33 2.71 12.09 0.71
N MET A 34 3.88 12.71 0.57
CA MET A 34 4.17 13.56 -0.59
C MET A 34 4.17 12.74 -1.88
N PHE A 35 4.81 11.57 -1.88
CA PHE A 35 4.77 10.64 -3.02
C PHE A 35 3.33 10.27 -3.41
N LEU A 36 2.49 9.92 -2.43
CA LEU A 36 1.07 9.58 -2.66
C LEU A 36 0.27 10.75 -3.25
N SER A 37 0.59 11.98 -2.85
CA SER A 37 -0.02 13.19 -3.40
C SER A 37 0.34 13.39 -4.87
N SER A 38 1.53 12.94 -5.24
CA SER A 38 2.15 13.14 -6.55
C SER A 38 1.89 12.01 -7.54
N ILE A 39 1.50 10.82 -7.08
CA ILE A 39 1.32 9.62 -7.92
C ILE A 39 0.27 9.77 -9.03
N GLU A 40 -0.66 10.72 -8.89
CA GLU A 40 -1.66 11.02 -9.94
C GLU A 40 -1.07 11.76 -11.16
N HIS A 41 0.12 12.33 -10.99
CA HIS A 41 0.78 13.18 -11.99
C HIS A 41 2.18 12.70 -12.35
N ILE A 42 2.63 11.60 -11.74
CA ILE A 42 3.92 11.00 -12.03
C ILE A 42 3.91 10.41 -13.45
N ASP A 43 5.01 10.56 -14.17
CA ASP A 43 5.23 9.80 -15.40
C ASP A 43 5.58 8.37 -15.02
N LEU A 44 4.61 7.46 -15.13
CA LEU A 44 4.73 6.08 -14.68
C LEU A 44 5.74 5.26 -15.51
N GLN A 45 6.03 5.65 -16.76
CA GLN A 45 7.08 4.98 -17.53
C GLN A 45 8.46 5.27 -16.96
N VAL A 46 8.71 6.53 -16.60
CA VAL A 46 9.95 6.96 -15.95
C VAL A 46 10.03 6.41 -14.53
N ALA A 47 8.92 6.42 -13.80
CA ALA A 47 8.84 5.86 -12.46
C ALA A 47 9.18 4.37 -12.43
N SER A 48 8.67 3.58 -13.39
CA SER A 48 8.97 2.14 -13.49
C SER A 48 10.47 1.88 -13.68
N ALA A 49 11.14 2.71 -14.47
CA ALA A 49 12.58 2.61 -14.65
C ALA A 49 13.33 2.89 -13.33
N VAL A 50 12.94 3.95 -12.62
CA VAL A 50 13.52 4.29 -11.31
C VAL A 50 13.28 3.17 -10.30
N THR A 51 12.05 2.65 -10.22
CA THR A 51 11.69 1.63 -9.24
C THR A 51 12.33 0.27 -9.50
N SER A 52 12.55 -0.11 -10.76
CA SER A 52 13.26 -1.33 -11.11
C SER A 52 14.72 -1.36 -10.61
N THR A 53 15.28 -0.19 -10.29
CA THR A 53 16.64 -0.02 -9.78
C THR A 53 16.69 0.33 -8.29
N LEU A 54 15.55 0.37 -7.60
CA LEU A 54 15.50 0.68 -6.19
C LEU A 54 16.20 -0.42 -5.37
N PRO A 55 16.97 -0.05 -4.33
CA PRO A 55 17.41 -0.99 -3.32
C PRO A 55 16.21 -1.76 -2.73
N PRO A 56 16.39 -3.04 -2.36
CA PRO A 56 15.30 -3.86 -1.80
C PRO A 56 14.58 -3.20 -0.61
N ALA A 57 15.34 -2.53 0.27
CA ALA A 57 14.78 -1.82 1.42
C ALA A 57 13.85 -0.66 1.03
N ASP A 58 14.15 0.07 -0.05
CA ASP A 58 13.30 1.16 -0.53
C ASP A 58 12.00 0.60 -1.15
N SER A 59 12.11 -0.51 -1.91
CA SER A 59 10.96 -1.21 -2.48
C SER A 59 10.03 -1.74 -1.40
N GLU A 60 10.57 -2.37 -0.35
CA GLU A 60 9.81 -2.93 0.76
C GLU A 60 9.05 -1.83 1.54
N LEU A 61 9.70 -0.70 1.82
CA LEU A 61 9.07 0.45 2.47
C LEU A 61 7.94 1.03 1.62
N LEU A 62 8.18 1.24 0.33
CA LEU A 62 7.17 1.76 -0.60
C LEU A 62 5.97 0.80 -0.69
N ARG A 63 6.22 -0.50 -0.88
CA ARG A 63 5.18 -1.53 -0.96
C ARG A 63 4.33 -1.55 0.29
N SER A 64 4.95 -1.59 1.47
CA SER A 64 4.25 -1.61 2.75
C SER A 64 3.33 -0.40 2.92
N PHE A 65 3.84 0.78 2.57
CA PHE A 65 3.04 2.01 2.60
C PHE A 65 1.84 1.98 1.64
N LEU A 66 2.04 1.54 0.39
CA LEU A 66 0.94 1.45 -0.59
C LEU A 66 -0.12 0.42 -0.16
N LEU A 67 0.31 -0.66 0.47
CA LEU A 67 -0.57 -1.68 1.03
C LEU A 67 -1.40 -1.13 2.20
N ASP A 68 -0.80 -0.35 3.10
CA ASP A 68 -1.51 0.34 4.18
C ASP A 68 -2.57 1.31 3.63
N VAL A 69 -2.24 2.08 2.58
CA VAL A 69 -3.20 2.97 1.90
C VAL A 69 -4.37 2.18 1.30
N MET A 70 -4.10 1.01 0.72
CA MET A 70 -5.14 0.16 0.13
C MET A 70 -6.01 -0.48 1.21
N LEU A 71 -5.43 -0.97 2.29
CA LEU A 71 -6.14 -1.56 3.42
C LEU A 71 -6.93 -0.53 4.23
N TYR A 72 -6.57 0.75 4.16
CA TYR A 72 -7.23 1.81 4.90
C TYR A 72 -8.75 1.79 4.74
N THR A 73 -9.47 1.43 5.77
CA THR A 73 -10.94 1.50 5.82
C THR A 73 -11.38 2.67 6.69
N HIS A 74 -12.46 3.34 6.30
CA HIS A 74 -13.00 4.40 7.12
C HIS A 74 -13.72 3.80 8.33
N THR A 75 -13.14 3.97 9.52
CA THR A 75 -13.80 3.69 10.79
C THR A 75 -14.68 4.89 11.20
N SER A 76 -15.59 5.36 10.33
CA SER A 76 -16.78 5.99 10.91
C SER A 76 -17.60 4.87 11.52
N PRO A 77 -18.01 4.96 12.79
CA PRO A 77 -19.11 4.13 13.22
C PRO A 77 -20.27 4.42 12.24
N PRO A 78 -20.86 3.40 11.60
CA PRO A 78 -22.12 3.63 10.93
C PRO A 78 -23.05 4.25 11.98
N LYS A 79 -23.76 5.31 11.62
CA LYS A 79 -24.86 5.83 12.44
C LYS A 79 -26.02 4.84 12.38
N ASP A 80 -25.83 3.62 12.86
CA ASP A 80 -26.88 2.63 13.01
C ASP A 80 -26.60 1.88 14.31
N SER A 81 -27.35 2.28 15.35
CA SER A 81 -27.50 1.66 16.67
C SER A 81 -26.24 1.41 17.52
N PRO A 82 -26.13 2.00 18.73
CA PRO A 82 -24.97 1.87 19.61
C PRO A 82 -24.76 0.48 20.26
N ASN A 83 -25.46 -0.57 19.80
CA ASN A 83 -25.50 -1.86 20.51
C ASN A 83 -25.08 -3.09 19.70
N ASP A 84 -24.80 -2.99 18.40
CA ASP A 84 -24.37 -4.15 17.63
C ASP A 84 -22.89 -4.06 17.25
N PRO A 85 -22.04 -5.02 17.66
CA PRO A 85 -20.67 -5.08 17.18
C PRO A 85 -20.67 -5.32 15.66
N PRO A 86 -19.73 -4.72 14.91
CA PRO A 86 -19.62 -4.95 13.48
C PRO A 86 -19.51 -6.46 13.21
N PRO A 87 -20.22 -7.00 12.20
CA PRO A 87 -20.19 -8.43 11.93
C PRO A 87 -18.76 -8.85 11.59
N LEU A 88 -18.22 -9.77 12.40
CA LEU A 88 -16.88 -10.30 12.14
C LEU A 88 -16.84 -11.01 10.78
N PRO A 89 -15.87 -10.69 9.92
CA PRO A 89 -15.62 -11.47 8.71
C PRO A 89 -15.42 -12.95 9.07
N ARG A 90 -16.03 -13.87 8.29
CA ARG A 90 -15.88 -15.31 8.53
C ARG A 90 -14.40 -15.70 8.55
N GLY A 91 -13.97 -16.33 9.64
CA GLY A 91 -12.58 -16.79 9.82
C GLY A 91 -11.63 -15.76 10.43
N MET A 92 -12.07 -14.52 10.69
CA MET A 92 -11.26 -13.49 11.35
C MET A 92 -11.61 -13.43 12.85
N SER A 93 -10.60 -13.48 13.72
CA SER A 93 -10.81 -13.27 15.16
C SER A 93 -11.08 -11.80 15.46
N ALA A 94 -11.78 -11.52 16.56
CA ALA A 94 -12.04 -10.14 17.02
C ALA A 94 -10.75 -9.33 17.20
N GLU A 95 -9.69 -10.00 17.66
CA GLU A 95 -8.36 -9.41 17.78
C GLU A 95 -7.70 -9.14 16.42
N GLY A 96 -7.90 -10.01 15.44
CA GLY A 96 -7.43 -9.80 14.06
C GLY A 96 -8.13 -8.61 13.40
N LEU A 97 -9.44 -8.49 13.60
CA LEU A 97 -10.23 -7.35 13.15
C LEU A 97 -9.79 -6.06 13.84
N ALA A 98 -9.63 -6.07 15.17
CA ALA A 98 -9.16 -4.91 15.92
C ALA A 98 -7.74 -4.47 15.51
N ARG A 99 -6.83 -5.41 15.21
CA ARG A 99 -5.50 -5.09 14.66
C ARG A 99 -5.58 -4.48 13.27
N LEU A 100 -6.47 -4.98 12.42
CA LEU A 100 -6.70 -4.44 11.08
C LEU A 100 -7.30 -3.03 11.15
N GLU A 101 -8.30 -2.82 12.01
CA GLU A 101 -8.91 -1.53 12.28
C GLU A 101 -7.90 -0.54 12.89
N ALA A 102 -6.99 -1.00 13.77
CA ALA A 102 -5.92 -0.19 14.32
C ALA A 102 -4.92 0.27 13.25
N LYS A 103 -4.58 -0.59 12.27
CA LYS A 103 -3.79 -0.19 11.08
C LYS A 103 -4.54 0.82 10.21
N CYS A 104 -5.87 0.79 10.23
CA CYS A 104 -6.73 1.73 9.50
C CYS A 104 -6.92 3.08 10.22
N GLN A 105 -6.35 3.29 11.41
CA GLN A 105 -6.45 4.57 12.13
C GLN A 105 -5.32 5.51 11.70
N CYS A 106 -5.58 6.36 10.70
CA CYS A 106 -4.72 7.50 10.45
C CYS A 106 -5.04 8.64 11.42
N VAL A 107 -4.01 9.13 12.13
CA VAL A 107 -4.09 10.31 13.00
C VAL A 107 -4.15 11.57 12.13
N GLY A 108 -5.22 12.36 12.24
CA GLY A 108 -5.40 13.66 11.58
C GLY A 108 -6.28 13.65 10.31
N ASP A 109 -6.47 14.82 9.70
CA ASP A 109 -7.39 15.14 8.57
C ASP A 109 -7.16 14.36 7.24
N ALA A 110 -6.43 13.23 7.27
CA ALA A 110 -6.13 12.34 6.15
C ALA A 110 -7.33 11.49 5.66
N LYS A 111 -8.49 11.58 6.31
CA LYS A 111 -9.64 10.68 6.13
C LYS A 111 -10.24 10.65 4.71
N PRO A 112 -10.63 11.78 4.09
CA PRO A 112 -11.08 11.79 2.69
C PRO A 112 -9.91 11.69 1.71
N PHE A 113 -8.70 12.03 2.17
CA PHE A 113 -7.51 12.10 1.34
C PHE A 113 -7.03 10.71 0.90
N LEU A 114 -6.95 9.73 1.81
CA LEU A 114 -6.44 8.38 1.48
C LEU A 114 -7.43 7.53 0.69
N LEU A 115 -8.73 7.61 1.00
CA LEU A 115 -9.77 6.87 0.28
C LEU A 115 -9.83 7.26 -1.21
N GLY A 116 -9.62 8.55 -1.51
CA GLY A 116 -9.57 9.04 -2.88
C GLY A 116 -8.34 8.58 -3.67
N ARG A 117 -7.28 8.13 -2.99
CA ARG A 117 -5.99 7.79 -3.59
C ARG A 117 -5.84 6.31 -3.94
N LYS A 118 -6.79 5.46 -3.55
CA LYS A 118 -6.75 4.01 -3.84
C LYS A 118 -6.76 3.67 -5.34
N LEU A 119 -7.53 4.41 -6.14
CA LEU A 119 -7.58 4.21 -7.59
C LEU A 119 -6.26 4.61 -8.27
N PRO A 120 -5.68 5.80 -8.00
CA PRO A 120 -4.33 6.15 -8.45
C PRO A 120 -3.27 5.11 -8.06
N VAL A 121 -3.31 4.61 -6.82
CA VAL A 121 -2.38 3.55 -6.37
C VAL A 121 -2.55 2.27 -7.20
N ALA A 122 -3.77 1.77 -7.37
CA ALA A 122 -4.03 0.57 -8.16
C ALA A 122 -3.53 0.72 -9.61
N LYS A 123 -3.78 1.88 -10.24
CA LYS A 123 -3.30 2.17 -11.60
C LYS A 123 -1.77 2.20 -11.67
N ALA A 124 -1.11 2.90 -10.76
CA ALA A 124 0.34 2.98 -10.73
C ALA A 124 1.00 1.60 -10.56
N VAL A 125 0.43 0.74 -9.71
CA VAL A 125 0.90 -0.64 -9.55
C VAL A 125 0.65 -1.47 -10.80
N CYS A 126 -0.48 -1.33 -11.48
CA CYS A 126 -0.72 -1.96 -12.78
C CYS A 126 0.32 -1.51 -13.83
N GLU A 127 0.66 -0.22 -13.86
CA GLU A 127 1.62 0.41 -14.77
C GLU A 127 3.10 0.23 -14.37
N HIS A 128 3.42 -0.86 -13.66
CA HIS A 128 4.80 -1.25 -13.36
C HIS A 128 5.58 -0.36 -12.38
N LEU A 129 4.88 0.34 -11.46
CA LEU A 129 5.55 0.98 -10.32
C LEU A 129 6.31 -0.04 -9.46
N LEU A 130 5.77 -1.26 -9.30
CA LEU A 130 6.41 -2.33 -8.52
C LEU A 130 6.70 -3.57 -9.36
N SER A 131 7.67 -4.35 -8.88
CA SER A 131 7.97 -5.70 -9.36
C SER A 131 6.72 -6.60 -9.31
N SER A 132 6.71 -7.73 -10.02
CA SER A 132 5.55 -8.63 -9.99
C SER A 132 5.26 -9.17 -8.60
N GLU A 133 6.30 -9.57 -7.87
CA GLU A 133 6.17 -10.12 -6.51
C GLU A 133 5.61 -9.07 -5.53
N ASP A 134 6.12 -7.84 -5.58
CA ASP A 134 5.69 -6.75 -4.70
C ASP A 134 4.31 -6.18 -5.06
N ALA A 135 3.93 -6.27 -6.34
CA ALA A 135 2.63 -5.79 -6.82
C ALA A 135 1.47 -6.72 -6.44
N LEU A 136 1.71 -8.03 -6.37
CA LEU A 136 0.66 -9.03 -6.18
C LEU A 136 -0.18 -8.83 -4.91
N PRO A 137 0.41 -8.62 -3.71
CA PRO A 137 -0.37 -8.37 -2.50
C PRO A 137 -1.29 -7.15 -2.63
N ILE A 138 -0.79 -6.06 -3.23
CA ILE A 138 -1.55 -4.82 -3.40
C ILE A 138 -2.72 -5.02 -4.36
N LEU A 139 -2.50 -5.72 -5.48
CA LEU A 139 -3.55 -6.01 -6.46
C LEU A 139 -4.60 -6.98 -5.93
N LEU A 140 -4.21 -7.98 -5.14
CA LEU A 140 -5.15 -8.88 -4.46
C LEU A 140 -6.04 -8.12 -3.47
N VAL A 141 -5.46 -7.20 -2.69
CA VAL A 141 -6.25 -6.30 -1.83
C VAL A 141 -7.18 -5.43 -2.67
N ALA A 142 -6.71 -4.86 -3.80
CA ALA A 142 -7.54 -4.04 -4.68
C ALA A 142 -8.80 -4.78 -5.19
N VAL A 143 -8.70 -6.07 -5.48
CA VAL A 143 -9.80 -6.91 -5.97
C VAL A 143 -10.75 -7.32 -4.85
N HIS A 144 -10.22 -7.77 -3.72
CA HIS A 144 -11.01 -8.42 -2.66
C HIS A 144 -11.41 -7.50 -1.51
N GLY A 145 -10.82 -6.30 -1.42
CA GLY A 145 -11.13 -5.33 -0.39
C GLY A 145 -12.45 -4.57 -0.63
N PRO A 146 -12.94 -3.84 0.39
CA PRO A 146 -14.16 -3.02 0.31
C PRO A 146 -13.88 -1.73 -0.48
N HIS A 147 -13.65 -1.85 -1.78
CA HIS A 147 -13.28 -0.77 -2.69
C HIS A 147 -14.38 -0.40 -3.68
N SER A 148 -14.22 0.77 -4.33
CA SER A 148 -15.05 1.14 -5.46
C SER A 148 -14.95 0.10 -6.58
N HIS A 149 -15.97 0.04 -7.44
CA HIS A 149 -15.97 -0.85 -8.60
C HIS A 149 -14.76 -0.59 -9.53
N GLU A 150 -14.33 0.66 -9.67
CA GLU A 150 -13.18 1.03 -10.50
C GLU A 150 -11.87 0.46 -9.98
N VAL A 151 -11.63 0.54 -8.67
CA VAL A 151 -10.42 -0.02 -8.04
C VAL A 151 -10.36 -1.54 -8.24
N ARG A 152 -11.50 -2.22 -8.04
CA ARG A 152 -11.59 -3.68 -8.25
C ARG A 152 -11.30 -4.06 -9.70
N LYS A 153 -11.89 -3.34 -10.65
CA LYS A 153 -11.67 -3.57 -12.08
C LYS A 153 -10.19 -3.41 -12.46
N VAL A 154 -9.55 -2.32 -12.02
CA VAL A 154 -8.12 -2.09 -12.27
C VAL A 154 -7.27 -3.19 -11.62
N GLY A 155 -7.61 -3.61 -10.40
CA GLY A 155 -6.95 -4.72 -9.72
C GLY A 155 -7.05 -6.03 -10.49
N GLU A 156 -8.23 -6.39 -11.01
CA GLU A 156 -8.44 -7.60 -11.80
C GLU A 156 -7.65 -7.59 -13.12
N GLU A 157 -7.62 -6.46 -13.81
CA GLU A 157 -6.82 -6.26 -15.02
C GLU A 157 -5.33 -6.42 -14.70
N GLY A 158 -4.85 -5.79 -13.62
CA GLY A 158 -3.46 -5.91 -13.16
C GLY A 158 -3.06 -7.34 -12.81
N LEU A 159 -3.91 -8.07 -12.07
CA LEU A 159 -3.66 -9.47 -11.74
C LEU A 159 -3.57 -10.34 -13.00
N LYS A 160 -4.51 -10.19 -13.94
CA LYS A 160 -4.49 -10.96 -15.20
C LYS A 160 -3.19 -10.75 -15.96
N CYS A 161 -2.69 -9.51 -16.03
CA CYS A 161 -1.44 -9.19 -16.71
C CYS A 161 -0.20 -9.78 -16.01
N ARG A 162 -0.21 -9.91 -14.69
CA ARG A 162 0.97 -10.28 -13.89
C ARG A 162 1.04 -11.75 -13.47
N LEU A 163 -0.11 -12.42 -13.33
CA LEU A 163 -0.16 -13.84 -12.95
C LEU A 163 0.59 -14.76 -13.93
N GLY A 164 0.65 -14.41 -15.21
CA GLY A 164 1.41 -15.18 -16.20
C GLY A 164 2.94 -15.08 -16.04
N ARG A 165 3.45 -14.20 -15.16
CA ARG A 165 4.88 -13.92 -14.97
C ARG A 165 5.34 -14.03 -13.51
N ALA A 166 4.42 -14.25 -12.58
CA ALA A 166 4.72 -14.20 -11.16
C ALA A 166 4.91 -15.60 -10.59
N ASP A 167 5.91 -15.75 -9.71
CA ASP A 167 6.09 -16.96 -8.93
C ASP A 167 5.21 -16.91 -7.68
N LEU A 168 4.01 -17.48 -7.80
CA LEU A 168 3.02 -17.55 -6.72
C LEU A 168 3.45 -18.47 -5.57
N GLU A 169 4.45 -19.32 -5.80
CA GLU A 169 5.00 -20.23 -4.80
C GLU A 169 6.19 -19.61 -4.05
N SER A 170 6.56 -18.37 -4.40
CA SER A 170 7.60 -17.65 -3.67
C SER A 170 7.23 -17.51 -2.18
N ASP A 171 8.14 -17.98 -1.34
CA ASP A 171 7.98 -18.00 0.13
C ASP A 171 7.72 -16.59 0.69
N GLY A 172 8.28 -15.55 0.07
CA GLY A 172 8.02 -14.15 0.41
C GLY A 172 6.57 -13.74 0.20
N VAL A 173 6.01 -13.98 -0.99
CA VAL A 173 4.62 -13.62 -1.32
C VAL A 173 3.65 -14.41 -0.44
N LEU A 174 3.88 -15.71 -0.25
CA LEU A 174 3.04 -16.55 0.59
C LEU A 174 3.01 -16.08 2.04
N ARG A 175 4.17 -15.79 2.65
CA ARG A 175 4.25 -15.28 4.02
C ARG A 175 3.53 -13.95 4.18
N GLU A 176 3.65 -13.06 3.20
CA GLU A 176 3.03 -11.75 3.25
C GLU A 176 1.51 -11.83 3.11
N LEU A 177 1.01 -12.63 2.16
CA LEU A 177 -0.44 -12.89 2.04
C LEU A 177 -0.99 -13.51 3.32
N PHE A 178 -0.24 -14.42 3.94
CA PHE A 178 -0.63 -15.01 5.21
C PHE A 178 -0.62 -13.99 6.35
N ALA A 179 0.40 -13.13 6.42
CA ALA A 179 0.48 -12.05 7.41
C ALA A 179 -0.66 -11.04 7.27
N LEU A 180 -1.04 -10.73 6.03
CA LEU A 180 -2.20 -9.88 5.73
C LEU A 180 -3.50 -10.49 6.24
N VAL A 181 -3.72 -11.78 5.97
CA VAL A 181 -4.90 -12.52 6.45
C VAL A 181 -4.94 -12.56 7.99
N LEU A 182 -3.81 -12.78 8.65
CA LEU A 182 -3.71 -12.86 10.10
C LEU A 182 -3.70 -11.50 10.81
N GLY A 183 -3.52 -10.41 10.06
CA GLY A 183 -3.33 -9.08 10.59
C GLY A 183 -2.04 -8.94 11.43
N THR A 184 -1.06 -9.83 11.23
CA THR A 184 0.22 -9.77 11.93
C THR A 184 1.12 -8.71 11.30
N PRO A 185 1.93 -7.98 12.07
CA PRO A 185 2.99 -7.18 11.49
C PRO A 185 3.97 -8.14 10.81
N THR A 186 4.19 -7.95 9.51
CA THR A 186 5.32 -8.57 8.82
C THR A 186 6.55 -8.01 9.51
N GLN A 187 7.23 -8.81 10.34
CA GLN A 187 8.51 -8.39 10.89
C GLN A 187 9.44 -8.23 9.69
N ALA A 188 9.75 -6.98 9.34
CA ALA A 188 10.98 -6.68 8.62
C ALA A 188 12.06 -7.43 9.39
N GLN A 189 12.68 -8.40 8.73
CA GLN A 189 13.73 -9.20 9.34
C GLN A 189 14.72 -8.22 9.95
N SER A 190 14.83 -8.25 11.28
CA SER A 190 15.92 -7.63 12.01
C SER A 190 17.19 -8.37 11.59
N ALA A 191 17.73 -7.98 10.44
CA ALA A 191 19.12 -8.23 10.08
C ALA A 191 19.96 -7.40 11.03
N GLY A 192 20.34 -8.03 12.13
CA GLY A 192 21.14 -7.48 13.21
C GLY A 192 21.74 -8.62 14.02
N SER A 193 22.58 -9.39 13.34
CA SER A 193 23.60 -10.26 13.92
C SER A 193 24.34 -9.60 15.08
N SER A 194 24.32 -10.24 16.24
CA SER A 194 25.42 -10.34 17.21
C SER A 194 25.11 -11.66 17.94
N GLU A 195 25.53 -12.82 17.44
CA GLU A 195 26.88 -13.36 17.65
C GLU A 195 27.77 -12.49 18.54
N GLU A 196 27.62 -12.70 19.84
CA GLU A 196 28.74 -12.96 20.78
C GLU A 196 28.33 -14.11 21.72
#